data_AF-A0A6M1ZE05-F1
#
_entry.id   AF-A0A6M1ZE05-F1
#
_cell.length_a   1.000
_cell.length_b   1.000
_cell.length_c   1.000
_cell.angle_alpha   90.00
_cell.angle_beta   90.00
_cell.angle_gamma   90.00
#
_symmetry.space_group_name_H-M   'P 1'
#
loop_
_entity.id
_entity.type
_entity.pdbx_description
1 polymer ?
#
loop_
_entity_poly.entity_id
_entity_poly.type
_entity_poly.pdbx_seq_one_letter_code
_entity_poly.pdbx_strand_id
1 'polypeptide(L)'
;KGMTALQAAKVYSLLSIGGGLVAQIPSLLISLTAGIVTTRVSGDEKGTNLGAEITGQLLGQPKAIMIAGIVLLAMGTVKGFPTFTFILLGSIVFTGGLYSWWKKKTEGGRAAAAIAGGSATTDIQGHAMVRGGVDEYALTLPVILEVGESLSKVIRKEKAGTTFVEDMIPKMRHALYQDLGVRFPGVHVRTEAPGLEDDEYSIYLNEVPIVRGKVLQGMILTSEDPETLKRYNLPFTTSKTKVGQPSYWVEAQYEEVMTKAGIKHWKPIDVMILHLSYFYRQHASEFIGIQEVRGILEFVEKSYPDLIKEVTRLVPLQKLTEIFKRLVQEQISIKDLRTILEALSEWAQTEKDTVLLTEYIRSSLKRYVSYKYSQGQSILSVYTLDPEIEDMVRGAIKQTSAGSYLALDPDTVQLILSAMRNLITPTPVGGQPPVLLVQMDVRRFVRKLIEGEFPEMAVLSYQEIVPEIKIQPLGRVQLT
;
A
#
# COMPACT_ATOMS: atom_id res chain seq x y z
N LYS A 1 57.03 44.94 -17.29
CA LYS A 1 58.42 45.41 -17.05
C LYS A 1 58.36 46.71 -16.24
N GLY A 2 59.23 46.89 -15.25
CA GLY A 2 59.20 48.02 -14.31
C GLY A 2 58.47 47.76 -12.98
N MET A 3 58.08 46.52 -12.69
CA MET A 3 57.43 46.12 -11.43
C MET A 3 58.41 45.32 -10.56
N THR A 4 58.33 45.45 -9.24
CA THR A 4 59.08 44.57 -8.32
C THR A 4 58.55 43.14 -8.40
N ALA A 5 59.34 42.15 -8.01
CA ALA A 5 58.95 40.73 -8.07
C ALA A 5 57.63 40.46 -7.33
N LEU A 6 57.40 41.11 -6.19
CA LEU A 6 56.17 40.99 -5.40
C LEU A 6 54.96 41.60 -6.13
N GLN A 7 55.14 42.75 -6.79
CA GLN A 7 54.08 43.38 -7.59
C GLN A 7 53.73 42.53 -8.82
N ALA A 8 54.73 41.99 -9.51
CA ALA A 8 54.52 41.10 -10.65
C ALA A 8 53.74 39.84 -10.23
N ALA A 9 54.11 39.20 -9.11
CA ALA A 9 53.40 38.03 -8.59
C ALA A 9 51.93 38.32 -8.25
N LYS A 10 51.65 39.46 -7.60
CA LYS A 10 50.29 39.86 -7.25
C LYS A 10 49.44 40.14 -8.49
N VAL A 11 49.98 40.84 -9.48
CA VAL A 11 49.29 41.13 -10.75
C VAL A 11 49.03 39.84 -11.53
N TYR A 12 50.02 38.95 -11.61
CA TYR A 12 49.88 37.67 -12.31
C TYR A 12 48.85 36.76 -11.65
N SER A 13 48.81 36.71 -10.32
CA SER A 13 47.84 35.93 -9.56
C SER A 13 46.41 36.47 -9.74
N LEU A 14 46.23 37.79 -9.71
CA LEU A 14 44.93 38.44 -9.89
C LEU A 14 44.39 38.25 -11.32
N LEU A 15 45.26 38.34 -12.33
CA LEU A 15 44.94 38.03 -13.73
C LEU A 15 44.63 36.54 -13.95
N SER A 16 45.34 35.64 -13.26
CA SER A 16 45.13 34.19 -13.39
C SER A 16 43.80 33.74 -12.77
N ILE A 17 43.44 34.26 -11.58
CA ILE A 17 42.15 33.99 -10.95
C ILE A 17 41.02 34.60 -11.78
N GLY A 18 41.21 35.84 -12.25
CA GLY A 18 40.26 36.51 -13.13
C GLY A 18 40.04 35.74 -14.43
N GLY A 19 41.11 35.28 -15.08
CA GLY A 19 41.04 34.45 -16.29
C GLY A 19 40.33 33.12 -16.06
N GLY A 20 40.59 32.45 -14.92
CA GLY A 20 39.89 31.22 -14.54
C GLY A 20 38.38 31.42 -14.35
N LEU A 21 37.98 32.49 -13.67
CA LEU A 21 36.56 32.84 -13.47
C LEU A 21 35.86 33.24 -14.78
N VAL A 22 36.54 33.99 -15.65
CA VAL A 22 36.00 34.40 -16.96
C VAL A 22 35.84 33.22 -17.91
N ALA A 23 36.69 32.18 -17.80
CA ALA A 23 36.57 30.96 -18.61
C ALA A 23 35.55 29.95 -18.06
N GLN A 24 35.39 29.83 -16.75
CA GLN A 24 34.52 28.83 -16.13
C GLN A 24 33.03 29.14 -16.24
N ILE A 25 32.62 30.40 -16.07
CA ILE A 25 31.19 30.76 -16.09
C ILE A 25 30.55 30.43 -17.46
N PRO A 26 31.14 30.78 -18.62
CA PRO A 26 30.60 30.39 -19.92
C PRO A 26 30.60 28.87 -20.15
N SER A 27 31.66 28.17 -19.73
CA SER A 27 31.75 26.71 -19.88
C SER A 27 30.66 25.99 -19.09
N LEU A 28 30.38 26.44 -17.86
CA LEU A 28 29.31 25.89 -17.03
C LEU A 28 27.92 26.12 -17.66
N LEU A 29 27.68 27.33 -18.19
CA LEU A 29 26.44 27.67 -18.87
C LEU A 29 26.22 26.83 -20.13
N ILE A 30 27.26 26.63 -20.95
CA ILE A 30 27.19 25.79 -22.15
C ILE A 30 26.89 24.33 -21.76
N SER A 31 27.58 23.80 -20.74
CA SER A 31 27.37 22.42 -20.26
C SER A 31 25.95 22.20 -19.73
N LEU A 32 25.44 23.13 -18.91
CA LEU A 32 24.09 23.07 -18.36
C LEU A 32 23.04 23.15 -19.49
N THR A 33 23.23 24.06 -20.44
CA THR A 33 22.30 24.23 -21.57
C THR A 33 22.29 22.99 -22.46
N ALA A 34 23.45 22.40 -22.75
CA ALA A 34 23.56 21.15 -23.49
C ALA A 34 22.91 19.97 -22.73
N GLY A 35 23.06 19.91 -21.40
CA GLY A 35 22.39 18.93 -20.55
C GLY A 35 20.87 19.05 -20.57
N ILE A 36 20.33 20.28 -20.54
CA ILE A 36 18.88 20.54 -20.64
C ILE A 36 18.35 20.16 -22.03
N VAL A 37 19.08 20.47 -23.11
CA VAL A 37 18.67 20.14 -24.49
C VAL A 37 18.70 18.62 -24.73
N THR A 38 19.68 17.90 -24.18
CA THR A 38 19.85 16.45 -24.40
C THR A 38 18.92 15.58 -23.54
N THR A 39 18.40 16.10 -22.43
CA THR A 39 17.44 15.40 -21.56
C THR A 39 15.99 15.58 -22.00
N ARG A 40 15.72 16.23 -23.14
CA ARG A 40 14.38 16.35 -23.71
C ARG A 40 13.89 14.99 -24.22
N VAL A 41 13.02 14.34 -23.44
CA VAL A 41 12.09 13.33 -23.93
C VAL A 41 10.86 14.08 -24.45
N SER A 42 10.48 13.85 -25.72
CA SER A 42 9.32 14.46 -26.36
C SER A 42 8.03 14.07 -25.61
N GLY A 43 7.65 14.86 -24.62
CA GLY A 43 6.31 14.87 -24.04
C GLY A 43 5.41 15.77 -24.88
N ASP A 44 4.25 15.23 -25.25
CA ASP A 44 3.21 15.84 -26.08
C ASP A 44 2.57 17.10 -25.48
N GLU A 45 3.23 18.25 -25.56
CA GLU A 45 2.53 19.54 -25.58
C GLU A 45 3.03 20.43 -26.73
N LYS A 46 2.11 20.71 -27.65
CA LYS A 46 2.34 21.53 -28.83
C LYS A 46 2.54 23.00 -28.40
N GLY A 47 3.76 23.50 -28.53
CA GLY A 47 4.02 24.93 -28.79
C GLY A 47 4.56 25.79 -27.65
N THR A 48 4.87 25.27 -26.46
CA THR A 48 5.54 26.05 -25.42
C THR A 48 7.04 26.16 -25.69
N ASN A 49 7.52 27.39 -25.87
CA ASN A 49 8.95 27.66 -25.99
C ASN A 49 9.62 27.42 -24.63
N LEU A 50 10.76 26.71 -24.61
CA LEU A 50 11.57 26.44 -23.41
C LEU A 50 11.82 27.69 -22.56
N GLY A 51 12.00 28.85 -23.19
CA GLY A 51 12.15 30.13 -22.49
C GLY A 51 10.93 30.50 -21.65
N ALA A 52 9.71 30.21 -22.10
CA ALA A 52 8.48 30.47 -21.36
C ALA A 52 8.34 29.54 -20.15
N GLU A 53 8.70 28.26 -20.28
CA GLU A 53 8.69 27.31 -19.17
C GLU A 53 9.75 27.63 -18.11
N ILE A 54 10.98 27.93 -18.54
CA ILE A 54 12.06 28.33 -17.62
C ILE A 54 11.69 29.63 -16.89
N THR A 55 11.15 30.62 -17.61
CA THR A 55 10.68 31.88 -17.02
C THR A 55 9.54 31.63 -16.04
N GLY A 56 8.59 30.74 -16.38
CA GLY A 56 7.51 30.33 -15.50
C GLY A 56 7.97 29.62 -14.23
N GLN A 57 8.95 28.72 -14.33
CA GLN A 57 9.51 28.00 -13.19
C GLN A 57 10.34 28.91 -12.27
N LEU A 58 11.18 29.79 -12.83
CA LEU A 58 11.95 30.77 -12.07
C LEU A 58 11.05 31.78 -11.36
N LEU A 59 10.01 32.29 -12.03
CA LEU A 59 9.07 33.26 -11.46
C LEU A 59 8.02 32.61 -10.54
N GLY A 60 7.79 31.30 -10.66
CA GLY A 60 6.80 30.53 -9.88
C GLY A 60 7.20 30.24 -8.43
N GLN A 61 8.46 30.48 -8.06
CA GLN A 61 9.00 30.30 -6.71
C GLN A 61 9.29 31.67 -6.04
N PRO A 62 8.27 32.34 -5.45
CA PRO A 62 8.43 33.68 -4.88
C PRO A 62 9.51 33.76 -3.79
N LYS A 63 9.72 32.68 -3.02
CA LYS A 63 10.78 32.61 -2.00
C LYS A 63 12.19 32.71 -2.62
N ALA A 64 12.43 32.07 -3.76
CA ALA A 64 13.73 32.11 -4.44
C ALA A 64 14.05 33.53 -4.95
N ILE A 65 13.06 34.21 -5.51
CA ILE A 65 13.18 35.60 -5.99
C ILE A 65 13.47 36.56 -4.83
N MET A 66 12.79 36.40 -3.68
CA MET A 66 13.06 37.21 -2.50
C MET A 66 14.47 37.00 -1.97
N ILE A 67 14.95 35.76 -1.91
CA ILE A 67 16.32 35.45 -1.47
C ILE A 67 17.34 36.10 -2.43
N ALA A 68 17.11 36.01 -3.74
CA ALA A 68 17.97 36.67 -4.72
C ALA A 68 17.99 38.21 -4.56
N GLY A 69 16.84 38.83 -4.29
CA GLY A 69 16.73 40.26 -3.99
C GLY A 69 17.53 40.66 -2.73
N ILE A 70 17.45 39.88 -1.65
CA ILE A 70 18.22 40.11 -0.42
C ILE A 70 19.73 40.02 -0.70
N VAL A 71 20.16 39.02 -1.48
CA VAL A 71 21.57 38.85 -1.84
C VAL A 71 22.07 40.06 -2.65
N LEU A 72 21.28 40.56 -3.61
CA LEU A 72 21.63 41.77 -4.37
C LEU A 72 21.74 43.02 -3.48
N LEU A 73 20.84 43.18 -2.52
CA LEU A 73 20.90 44.28 -1.54
C LEU A 73 22.16 44.17 -0.66
N ALA A 74 22.50 42.97 -0.19
CA ALA A 74 23.71 42.72 0.58
C ALA A 74 24.97 43.02 -0.25
N MET A 75 25.01 42.65 -1.53
CA MET A 75 26.12 42.97 -2.44
C MET A 75 26.31 44.48 -2.61
N GLY A 76 25.23 45.28 -2.57
CA GLY A 76 25.31 46.74 -2.64
C GLY A 76 26.09 47.38 -1.48
N THR A 77 26.19 46.69 -0.33
CA THR A 77 26.95 47.15 0.84
C THR A 77 28.47 46.88 0.74
N VAL A 78 28.89 46.07 -0.24
CA VAL A 78 30.30 45.73 -0.45
C VAL A 78 31.02 46.89 -1.15
N LYS A 79 32.04 47.43 -0.49
CA LYS A 79 32.85 48.54 -1.00
C LYS A 79 33.57 48.14 -2.30
N GLY A 80 33.23 48.79 -3.41
CA GLY A 80 33.81 48.52 -4.74
C GLY A 80 32.79 48.18 -5.83
N PHE A 81 31.54 47.86 -5.45
CA PHE A 81 30.44 47.66 -6.39
C PHE A 81 29.60 48.95 -6.58
N PRO A 82 28.92 49.13 -7.73
CA PRO A 82 27.98 50.24 -7.94
C PRO A 82 26.78 50.14 -6.99
N THR A 83 26.92 50.71 -5.79
CA THR A 83 25.94 50.60 -4.70
C THR A 83 24.53 50.98 -5.15
N PHE A 84 24.40 52.05 -5.94
CA PHE A 84 23.11 52.50 -6.46
C PHE A 84 22.42 51.46 -7.34
N THR A 85 23.15 50.81 -8.26
CA THR A 85 22.60 49.80 -9.18
C THR A 85 22.12 48.55 -8.45
N PHE A 86 22.91 48.07 -7.49
CA PHE A 86 22.57 46.87 -6.72
C PHE A 86 21.42 47.10 -5.74
N ILE A 87 21.36 48.28 -5.12
CA ILE A 87 20.22 48.65 -4.27
C ILE A 87 18.94 48.77 -5.09
N LEU A 88 19.00 49.43 -6.25
CA LEU A 88 17.84 49.59 -7.14
C LEU A 88 17.34 48.23 -7.64
N LEU A 89 18.22 47.40 -8.19
CA LEU A 89 17.86 46.10 -8.75
C LEU A 89 17.40 45.13 -7.66
N GLY A 90 18.10 45.09 -6.52
CA GLY A 90 17.73 44.26 -5.37
C GLY A 90 16.37 44.63 -4.81
N SER A 91 16.05 45.93 -4.74
CA SER A 91 14.73 46.42 -4.30
C SER A 91 13.62 46.01 -5.26
N ILE A 92 13.83 46.13 -6.58
CA ILE A 92 12.84 45.72 -7.60
C ILE A 92 12.58 44.21 -7.54
N VAL A 93 13.64 43.41 -7.46
CA VAL A 93 13.52 41.94 -7.42
C VAL A 93 12.87 41.49 -6.11
N PHE A 94 13.27 42.07 -4.98
CA PHE A 94 12.71 41.75 -3.67
C PHE A 94 11.22 42.12 -3.57
N THR A 95 10.84 43.31 -4.05
CA THR A 95 9.44 43.76 -4.08
C THR A 95 8.59 42.94 -5.06
N GLY A 96 9.14 42.54 -6.21
CA GLY A 96 8.49 41.61 -7.13
C GLY A 96 8.25 40.22 -6.53
N GLY A 97 9.22 39.71 -5.76
CA GLY A 97 9.07 38.47 -4.99
C GLY A 97 8.00 38.56 -3.89
N LEU A 98 7.97 39.67 -3.15
CA LEU A 98 6.93 39.95 -2.15
C LEU A 98 5.53 40.06 -2.77
N TYR A 99 5.41 40.75 -3.91
CA TYR A 99 4.14 40.87 -4.64
C TYR A 99 3.64 39.51 -5.14
N SER A 100 4.52 38.68 -5.70
CA SER A 100 4.20 37.31 -6.12
C SER A 100 3.81 36.43 -4.93
N TRP A 101 4.50 36.56 -3.79
CA TRP A 101 4.16 35.84 -2.56
C TRP A 101 2.80 36.27 -1.99
N TRP A 102 2.53 37.58 -1.97
CA TRP A 102 1.24 38.11 -1.57
C TRP A 102 0.14 37.61 -2.48
N LYS A 103 0.28 37.74 -3.81
CA LYS A 103 -0.71 37.24 -4.79
C LYS A 103 -0.99 35.76 -4.61
N LYS A 104 0.04 34.93 -4.39
CA LYS A 104 -0.11 33.49 -4.14
C LYS A 104 -0.77 33.18 -2.78
N LYS A 105 -0.65 34.09 -1.80
CA LYS A 105 -1.32 33.99 -0.49
C LYS A 105 -2.76 34.52 -0.53
N THR A 106 -3.07 35.53 -1.35
CA THR A 106 -4.45 36.01 -1.59
C THR A 106 -5.22 35.07 -2.53
N GLU A 107 -4.56 34.42 -3.49
CA GLU A 107 -5.12 33.35 -4.30
C GLU A 107 -5.23 32.03 -3.51
N GLY A 108 -4.27 31.71 -2.63
CA GLY A 108 -4.40 30.59 -1.68
C GLY A 108 -5.49 30.81 -0.61
N GLY A 109 -5.76 32.07 -0.24
CA GLY A 109 -6.88 32.45 0.64
C GLY A 109 -8.22 32.59 -0.09
N ARG A 110 -8.22 32.86 -1.40
CA ARG A 110 -9.43 32.83 -2.25
C ARG A 110 -9.71 31.45 -2.84
N ALA A 111 -8.75 30.53 -2.94
CA ALA A 111 -9.02 29.13 -3.29
C ALA A 111 -9.82 28.40 -2.19
N ALA A 112 -9.75 28.88 -0.94
CA ALA A 112 -10.62 28.43 0.15
C ALA A 112 -11.98 29.14 0.22
N ALA A 113 -12.21 30.21 -0.56
CA ALA A 113 -13.43 31.03 -0.52
C ALA A 113 -14.10 31.30 -1.89
N ALA A 114 -13.52 30.85 -2.99
CA ALA A 114 -14.02 30.96 -4.36
C ALA A 114 -14.55 29.62 -4.90
N ILE A 115 -15.00 28.75 -3.99
CA ILE A 115 -15.91 27.63 -4.29
C ILE A 115 -17.36 28.17 -4.47
N ALA A 116 -17.59 29.48 -4.26
CA ALA A 116 -18.88 30.12 -4.48
C ALA A 116 -18.75 31.36 -5.39
N GLY A 117 -19.21 31.21 -6.64
CA GLY A 117 -19.69 32.33 -7.47
C GLY A 117 -18.68 32.94 -8.44
N GLY A 118 -18.77 32.53 -9.72
CA GLY A 118 -18.04 33.18 -10.82
C GLY A 118 -18.50 32.69 -12.19
N SER A 119 -19.77 32.94 -12.55
CA SER A 119 -20.29 32.66 -13.89
C SER A 119 -19.72 33.66 -14.90
N ALA A 120 -18.99 33.15 -15.90
CA ALA A 120 -18.78 33.84 -17.17
C ALA A 120 -19.89 33.41 -18.14
N THR A 121 -20.72 34.38 -18.54
CA THR A 121 -21.82 34.20 -19.49
C THR A 121 -21.28 33.98 -20.90
N THR A 122 -21.66 32.86 -21.52
CA THR A 122 -21.60 32.70 -22.99
C THR A 122 -23.00 32.94 -23.54
N ASP A 123 -23.06 33.70 -24.64
CA ASP A 123 -24.25 34.39 -25.13
C ASP A 123 -25.07 33.51 -26.09
N ILE A 124 -25.64 32.42 -25.58
CA ILE A 124 -26.59 31.57 -26.33
C ILE A 124 -27.82 31.29 -25.45
N GLN A 125 -28.95 31.92 -25.78
CA GLN A 125 -30.22 31.67 -25.09
C GLN A 125 -30.65 30.21 -25.23
N GLY A 126 -30.81 29.53 -24.07
CA GLY A 126 -31.39 28.18 -23.99
C GLY A 126 -30.39 27.03 -23.80
N HIS A 127 -29.07 27.28 -23.79
CA HIS A 127 -28.07 26.25 -23.54
C HIS A 127 -27.25 26.55 -22.27
N ALA A 128 -27.69 26.03 -21.13
CA ALA A 128 -26.85 25.95 -19.93
C ALA A 128 -26.05 24.64 -19.98
N MET A 129 -24.79 24.69 -20.45
CA MET A 129 -23.84 23.64 -20.12
C MET A 129 -23.44 23.83 -18.65
N VAL A 130 -23.99 23.00 -17.77
CA VAL A 130 -23.38 22.79 -16.45
C VAL A 130 -22.05 22.08 -16.70
N ARG A 131 -20.96 22.84 -16.81
CA ARG A 131 -19.61 22.27 -16.71
C ARG A 131 -19.37 21.90 -15.26
N GLY A 132 -19.95 20.79 -14.81
CA GLY A 132 -19.47 20.08 -13.63
C GLY A 132 -18.20 19.35 -14.02
N GLY A 133 -17.06 20.01 -13.91
CA GLY A 133 -15.77 19.41 -14.25
C GLY A 133 -14.71 19.99 -13.35
N VAL A 134 -14.12 19.15 -12.51
CA VAL A 134 -12.85 19.47 -11.84
C VAL A 134 -11.82 19.59 -12.97
N ASP A 135 -11.30 20.79 -13.21
CA ASP A 135 -10.27 21.03 -14.25
C ASP A 135 -8.91 20.38 -13.90
N GLU A 136 -8.79 19.77 -12.72
CA GLU A 136 -7.63 19.01 -12.25
C GLU A 136 -7.99 17.54 -11.99
N TYR A 137 -7.15 16.63 -12.48
CA TYR A 137 -7.27 15.21 -12.15
C TYR A 137 -6.94 14.99 -10.66
N ALA A 138 -7.89 14.46 -9.90
CA ALA A 138 -7.64 13.98 -8.55
C ALA A 138 -7.19 12.52 -8.59
N LEU A 139 -6.16 12.18 -7.82
CA LEU A 139 -5.79 10.78 -7.61
C LEU A 139 -6.86 10.08 -6.77
N THR A 140 -7.25 8.87 -7.19
CA THR A 140 -8.13 8.01 -6.43
C THR A 140 -7.54 7.70 -5.05
N LEU A 141 -8.35 7.86 -4.00
CA LEU A 141 -7.93 7.51 -2.64
C LEU A 141 -8.02 5.98 -2.42
N PRO A 142 -6.92 5.29 -2.10
CA PRO A 142 -6.92 3.82 -2.06
C PRO A 142 -7.78 3.24 -0.93
N VAL A 143 -7.71 3.83 0.27
CA VAL A 143 -8.45 3.36 1.45
C VAL A 143 -9.06 4.55 2.18
N ILE A 144 -10.38 4.53 2.33
CA ILE A 144 -11.14 5.52 3.09
C ILE A 144 -11.89 4.81 4.22
N LEU A 145 -11.84 5.38 5.41
CA LEU A 145 -12.65 4.99 6.55
C LEU A 145 -13.62 6.13 6.86
N GLU A 146 -14.91 5.90 6.59
CA GLU A 146 -15.98 6.81 6.99
C GLU A 146 -16.57 6.36 8.32
N VAL A 147 -16.82 7.30 9.22
CA VAL A 147 -17.37 7.01 10.57
C VAL A 147 -18.55 7.92 10.88
N GLY A 148 -19.53 7.37 11.59
CA GLY A 148 -20.67 8.10 12.14
C GLY A 148 -20.29 9.15 13.18
N GLU A 149 -21.26 9.95 13.60
CA GLU A 149 -21.04 11.09 14.50
C GLU A 149 -20.45 10.68 15.85
N SER A 150 -20.95 9.60 16.47
CA SER A 150 -20.48 9.21 17.81
C SER A 150 -19.07 8.62 17.77
N LEU A 151 -18.79 7.75 16.79
CA LEU A 151 -17.43 7.25 16.57
C LEU A 151 -16.44 8.40 16.28
N SER A 152 -16.88 9.44 15.59
CA SER A 152 -16.08 10.66 15.38
C SER A 152 -15.72 11.34 16.71
N LYS A 153 -16.66 11.40 17.67
CA LYS A 153 -16.41 11.94 19.01
C LYS A 153 -15.39 11.08 19.77
N VAL A 154 -15.46 9.74 19.66
CA VAL A 154 -14.50 8.83 20.28
C VAL A 154 -13.09 9.06 19.73
N ILE A 155 -12.94 9.09 18.39
CA ILE A 155 -11.66 9.34 17.72
C ILE A 155 -11.08 10.72 18.09
N ARG A 156 -11.92 11.75 18.27
CA ARG A 156 -11.49 13.11 18.64
C ARG A 156 -11.19 13.30 20.13
N LYS A 157 -11.82 12.53 21.03
CA LYS A 157 -11.67 12.66 22.49
C LYS A 157 -10.36 12.08 23.02
N GLU A 158 -9.71 11.17 22.30
CA GLU A 158 -8.39 10.61 22.65
C GLU A 158 -7.22 11.61 22.48
N LYS A 159 -7.42 12.90 22.76
CA LYS A 159 -6.36 13.92 22.75
C LYS A 159 -5.41 13.87 23.95
N ALA A 160 -5.58 12.92 24.87
CA ALA A 160 -4.80 12.78 26.11
C ALA A 160 -3.97 11.47 26.15
N GLY A 161 -3.67 10.87 25.00
CA GLY A 161 -2.94 9.61 24.84
C GLY A 161 -2.72 9.25 23.36
N THR A 162 -2.19 8.06 23.08
CA THR A 162 -1.95 7.52 21.72
C THR A 162 -3.19 7.61 20.84
N THR A 163 -3.21 8.56 19.89
CA THR A 163 -4.35 8.80 19.00
C THR A 163 -4.58 7.62 18.04
N PHE A 164 -5.84 7.20 17.85
CA PHE A 164 -6.24 6.23 16.81
C PHE A 164 -5.55 6.43 15.45
N VAL A 165 -5.57 7.66 14.94
CA VAL A 165 -5.03 8.01 13.62
C VAL A 165 -3.50 8.04 13.61
N GLU A 166 -2.87 8.52 14.69
CA GLU A 166 -1.43 8.78 14.74
C GLU A 166 -0.60 7.59 15.24
N ASP A 167 -1.22 6.65 15.96
CA ASP A 167 -0.52 5.52 16.57
C ASP A 167 -1.11 4.16 16.15
N MET A 168 -2.41 3.94 16.33
CA MET A 168 -3.01 2.62 16.09
C MET A 168 -2.98 2.22 14.61
N ILE A 169 -3.33 3.14 13.70
CA ILE A 169 -3.26 2.89 12.24
C ILE A 169 -1.81 2.61 11.78
N PRO A 170 -0.80 3.43 12.13
CA PRO A 170 0.60 3.13 11.83
C PRO A 170 1.08 1.80 12.41
N LYS A 171 0.76 1.47 13.66
CA LYS A 171 1.11 0.19 14.29
C LYS A 171 0.48 -0.99 13.55
N MET A 172 -0.79 -0.90 13.20
CA MET A 172 -1.49 -1.92 12.40
C MET A 172 -0.80 -2.11 11.04
N ARG A 173 -0.51 -1.03 10.32
CA ARG A 173 0.19 -1.09 9.02
C ARG A 173 1.58 -1.69 9.15
N HIS A 174 2.31 -1.35 10.22
CA HIS A 174 3.61 -1.95 10.49
C HIS A 174 3.49 -3.45 10.75
N ALA A 175 2.54 -3.88 11.59
CA ALA A 175 2.30 -5.29 11.85
C ALA A 175 1.94 -6.05 10.57
N LEU A 176 1.07 -5.50 9.73
CA LEU A 176 0.72 -6.06 8.41
C LEU A 176 1.94 -6.18 7.48
N TYR A 177 2.84 -5.20 7.48
CA TYR A 177 4.10 -5.30 6.74
C TYR A 177 5.05 -6.37 7.29
N GLN A 178 5.09 -6.55 8.62
CA GLN A 178 5.88 -7.63 9.22
C GLN A 178 5.30 -9.01 8.87
N ASP A 179 3.98 -9.12 8.75
CA ASP A 179 3.30 -10.37 8.43
C ASP A 179 3.39 -10.73 6.94
N LEU A 180 2.93 -9.85 6.04
CA LEU A 180 2.82 -10.14 4.60
C LEU A 180 3.98 -9.58 3.73
N GLY A 181 4.78 -8.65 4.24
CA GLY A 181 5.82 -7.98 3.45
C GLY A 181 5.29 -6.91 2.48
N VAL A 182 3.98 -6.65 2.48
CA VAL A 182 3.31 -5.65 1.64
C VAL A 182 3.30 -4.28 2.33
N ARG A 183 3.65 -3.22 1.60
CA ARG A 183 3.54 -1.84 2.09
C ARG A 183 2.16 -1.27 1.76
N PHE A 184 1.22 -1.43 2.69
CA PHE A 184 -0.14 -0.92 2.54
C PHE A 184 -0.19 0.63 2.54
N PRO A 185 -1.08 1.24 1.74
CA PRO A 185 -1.27 2.70 1.73
C PRO A 185 -1.82 3.21 3.06
N GLY A 186 -1.81 4.54 3.24
CA GLY A 186 -2.46 5.18 4.39
C GLY A 186 -3.99 5.05 4.35
N VAL A 187 -4.64 5.39 5.46
CA VAL A 187 -6.10 5.41 5.59
C VAL A 187 -6.56 6.85 5.63
N HIS A 188 -7.49 7.24 4.76
CA HIS A 188 -8.16 8.53 4.81
C HIS A 188 -9.39 8.43 5.72
N VAL A 189 -9.33 9.04 6.91
CA VAL A 189 -10.45 9.01 7.86
C VAL A 189 -11.37 10.21 7.62
N ARG A 190 -12.64 9.97 7.31
CA ARG A 190 -13.69 10.99 7.17
C ARG A 190 -14.66 10.88 8.36
N THR A 191 -14.72 11.95 9.15
CA THR A 191 -15.62 12.03 10.31
C THR A 191 -16.98 12.61 9.94
N GLU A 192 -18.01 12.29 10.72
CA GLU A 192 -19.36 12.85 10.59
C GLU A 192 -19.97 12.57 9.21
N ALA A 193 -19.87 11.32 8.75
CA ALA A 193 -20.38 10.92 7.44
C ALA A 193 -21.92 10.94 7.43
N PRO A 194 -22.57 11.72 6.54
CA PRO A 194 -24.02 11.95 6.58
C PRO A 194 -24.89 10.73 6.21
N GLY A 195 -24.29 9.67 5.68
CA GLY A 195 -24.98 8.44 5.26
C GLY A 195 -24.79 7.24 6.20
N LEU A 196 -24.20 7.45 7.39
CA LEU A 196 -23.94 6.42 8.39
C LEU A 196 -24.68 6.73 9.69
N GLU A 197 -25.13 5.68 10.39
CA GLU A 197 -25.62 5.83 11.76
C GLU A 197 -24.47 6.24 12.72
N ASP A 198 -24.80 6.81 13.88
CA ASP A 198 -23.83 7.33 14.86
C ASP A 198 -22.72 6.33 15.25
N ASP A 199 -23.08 5.05 15.30
CA ASP A 199 -22.26 3.91 15.74
C ASP A 199 -21.76 3.04 14.57
N GLU A 200 -21.95 3.49 13.34
CA GLU A 200 -21.57 2.78 12.12
C GLU A 200 -20.28 3.35 11.51
N TYR A 201 -19.51 2.48 10.85
CA TYR A 201 -18.39 2.86 10.02
C TYR A 201 -18.40 2.07 8.70
N SER A 202 -17.77 2.64 7.68
CA SER A 202 -17.65 2.04 6.35
C SER A 202 -16.22 2.15 5.83
N ILE A 203 -15.68 1.07 5.29
CA ILE A 203 -14.35 0.99 4.67
C ILE A 203 -14.54 0.91 3.16
N TYR A 204 -13.82 1.80 2.46
CA TYR A 204 -13.84 1.90 1.01
C TYR A 204 -12.49 1.46 0.44
N LEU A 205 -12.53 0.80 -0.70
CA LEU A 205 -11.38 0.49 -1.55
C LEU A 205 -11.51 1.27 -2.84
N ASN A 206 -10.52 2.09 -3.18
CA ASN A 206 -10.54 2.92 -4.39
C ASN A 206 -11.87 3.70 -4.55
N GLU A 207 -12.31 4.32 -3.44
CA GLU A 207 -13.55 5.10 -3.35
C GLU A 207 -14.86 4.31 -3.51
N VAL A 208 -14.81 2.98 -3.52
CA VAL A 208 -15.99 2.09 -3.54
C VAL A 208 -16.19 1.42 -2.17
N PRO A 209 -17.39 1.50 -1.55
CA PRO A 209 -17.64 0.89 -0.25
C PRO A 209 -17.63 -0.64 -0.33
N ILE A 210 -16.85 -1.30 0.53
CA ILE A 210 -16.75 -2.77 0.56
C ILE A 210 -17.23 -3.35 1.90
N VAL A 211 -16.86 -2.71 3.01
CA VAL A 211 -17.18 -3.20 4.36
C VAL A 211 -17.97 -2.14 5.10
N ARG A 212 -19.05 -2.57 5.76
CA ARG A 212 -19.75 -1.78 6.78
C ARG A 212 -19.75 -2.55 8.09
N GLY A 213 -19.58 -1.83 9.20
CA GLY A 213 -19.58 -2.40 10.53
C GLY A 213 -20.25 -1.45 11.52
N LYS A 214 -20.77 -2.01 12.59
CA LYS A 214 -21.36 -1.27 13.70
C LYS A 214 -20.62 -1.62 14.98
N VAL A 215 -20.40 -0.62 15.83
CA VAL A 215 -19.70 -0.76 17.09
C VAL A 215 -20.61 -0.26 18.20
N LEU A 216 -20.85 -1.10 19.20
CA LEU A 216 -21.75 -0.74 20.30
C LEU A 216 -20.98 0.05 21.37
N GLN A 217 -21.44 1.26 21.68
CA GLN A 217 -20.84 2.03 22.77
C GLN A 217 -21.09 1.40 24.14
N GLY A 218 -20.13 1.55 25.04
CA GLY A 218 -20.20 0.95 26.38
C GLY A 218 -20.09 -0.58 26.39
N MET A 219 -19.79 -1.20 25.24
CA MET A 219 -19.57 -2.63 25.09
C MET A 219 -18.13 -2.90 24.64
N ILE A 220 -17.63 -4.08 24.97
CA ILE A 220 -16.36 -4.64 24.50
C ILE A 220 -16.63 -5.91 23.71
N LEU A 221 -15.84 -6.14 22.66
CA LEU A 221 -15.98 -7.31 21.81
C LEU A 221 -15.08 -8.43 22.33
N THR A 222 -15.56 -9.67 22.27
CA THR A 222 -14.74 -10.87 22.45
C THR A 222 -15.11 -11.93 21.43
N SER A 223 -14.15 -12.77 21.10
CA SER A 223 -14.35 -13.94 20.24
C SER A 223 -14.42 -15.23 21.05
N GLU A 224 -14.53 -15.15 22.39
CA GLU A 224 -14.50 -16.32 23.28
C GLU A 224 -15.74 -17.22 23.13
N ASP A 225 -15.62 -18.48 23.52
CA ASP A 225 -16.72 -19.43 23.47
C ASP A 225 -17.89 -19.03 24.41
N PRO A 226 -19.16 -19.11 23.96
CA PRO A 226 -20.33 -18.79 24.77
C PRO A 226 -20.42 -19.57 26.09
N GLU A 227 -19.96 -20.81 26.14
CA GLU A 227 -19.98 -21.59 27.38
C GLU A 227 -19.01 -21.00 28.40
N THR A 228 -17.83 -20.56 27.95
CA THR A 228 -16.87 -19.84 28.80
C THR A 228 -17.48 -18.56 29.33
N LEU A 229 -18.13 -17.75 28.47
CA LEU A 229 -18.79 -16.52 28.91
C LEU A 229 -19.88 -16.78 29.97
N LYS A 230 -20.68 -17.85 29.77
CA LYS A 230 -21.70 -18.28 30.74
C LYS A 230 -21.08 -18.73 32.07
N ARG A 231 -19.94 -19.43 32.06
CA ARG A 231 -19.25 -19.86 33.30
C ARG A 231 -18.81 -18.69 34.18
N TYR A 232 -18.47 -17.56 33.56
CA TYR A 232 -18.12 -16.31 34.27
C TYR A 232 -19.33 -15.40 34.53
N ASN A 233 -20.55 -15.85 34.25
CA ASN A 233 -21.79 -15.06 34.38
C ASN A 233 -21.75 -13.73 33.60
N LEU A 234 -21.09 -13.72 32.44
CA LEU A 234 -20.99 -12.53 31.60
C LEU A 234 -22.20 -12.44 30.66
N PRO A 235 -23.06 -11.42 30.77
CA PRO A 235 -24.13 -11.20 29.80
C PRO A 235 -23.50 -10.79 28.46
N PHE A 236 -23.99 -11.39 27.37
CA PHE A 236 -23.45 -11.11 26.05
C PHE A 236 -24.53 -11.02 24.97
N THR A 237 -24.26 -10.19 23.97
CA THR A 237 -25.08 -10.05 22.76
C THR A 237 -24.30 -10.58 21.56
N THR A 238 -24.90 -11.50 20.82
CA THR A 238 -24.27 -12.07 19.62
C THR A 238 -24.18 -11.03 18.51
N SER A 239 -22.99 -10.90 17.93
CA SER A 239 -22.71 -10.06 16.76
C SER A 239 -22.41 -10.96 15.57
N LYS A 240 -23.13 -10.76 14.47
CA LYS A 240 -22.77 -11.36 13.17
C LYS A 240 -21.80 -10.41 12.46
N THR A 241 -20.53 -10.44 12.84
CA THR A 241 -19.49 -9.77 12.06
C THR A 241 -19.27 -10.53 10.75
N LYS A 242 -19.13 -9.83 9.62
CA LYS A 242 -18.79 -10.43 8.31
C LYS A 242 -17.41 -11.13 8.29
N VAL A 243 -16.63 -11.01 9.37
CA VAL A 243 -15.27 -11.56 9.54
C VAL A 243 -15.27 -13.08 9.83
N GLY A 244 -16.38 -13.78 9.61
CA GLY A 244 -16.46 -15.25 9.64
C GLY A 244 -16.35 -15.92 11.01
N GLN A 245 -15.92 -15.20 12.06
CA GLN A 245 -15.87 -15.71 13.42
C GLN A 245 -17.07 -15.22 14.26
N PRO A 246 -17.70 -16.09 15.06
CA PRO A 246 -18.68 -15.67 16.05
C PRO A 246 -18.03 -14.66 17.00
N SER A 247 -18.68 -13.52 17.19
CA SER A 247 -18.21 -12.51 18.12
C SER A 247 -19.34 -12.06 19.03
N TYR A 248 -18.99 -11.72 20.27
CA TYR A 248 -19.93 -11.42 21.33
C TYR A 248 -19.58 -10.08 21.95
N TRP A 249 -20.60 -9.24 22.12
CA TRP A 249 -20.48 -7.98 22.83
C TRP A 249 -20.84 -8.20 24.30
N VAL A 250 -19.93 -7.81 25.19
CA VAL A 250 -20.13 -7.81 26.65
C VAL A 250 -20.09 -6.37 27.13
N GLU A 251 -20.85 -6.01 28.17
CA GLU A 251 -20.82 -4.66 28.72
C GLU A 251 -19.43 -4.32 29.29
N ALA A 252 -18.96 -3.09 29.06
CA ALA A 252 -17.62 -2.65 29.45
C ALA A 252 -17.37 -2.71 30.96
N GLN A 253 -18.42 -2.73 31.79
CA GLN A 253 -18.29 -2.92 33.23
C GLN A 253 -17.62 -4.25 33.63
N TYR A 254 -17.63 -5.25 32.73
CA TYR A 254 -17.00 -6.54 32.95
C TYR A 254 -15.54 -6.63 32.45
N GLU A 255 -14.95 -5.54 31.94
CA GLU A 255 -13.58 -5.51 31.39
C GLU A 255 -12.54 -6.07 32.39
N GLU A 256 -12.62 -5.68 33.67
CA GLU A 256 -11.70 -6.14 34.70
C GLU A 256 -11.84 -7.66 34.97
N VAL A 257 -13.08 -8.16 34.96
CA VAL A 257 -13.36 -9.59 35.14
C VAL A 257 -12.78 -10.40 33.98
N MET A 258 -13.02 -9.95 32.74
CA MET A 258 -12.50 -10.60 31.53
C MET A 258 -10.97 -10.59 31.51
N THR A 259 -10.34 -9.48 31.91
CA THR A 259 -8.89 -9.36 32.00
C THR A 259 -8.30 -10.35 33.01
N LYS A 260 -8.90 -10.46 34.21
CA LYS A 260 -8.46 -11.41 35.25
C LYS A 260 -8.66 -12.87 34.84
N ALA A 261 -9.72 -13.14 34.07
CA ALA A 261 -9.99 -14.46 33.51
C ALA A 261 -9.10 -14.83 32.32
N GLY A 262 -8.25 -13.91 31.84
CA GLY A 262 -7.43 -14.12 30.64
C GLY A 262 -8.24 -14.12 29.33
N ILE A 263 -9.49 -13.65 29.36
CA ILE A 263 -10.35 -13.58 28.19
C ILE A 263 -9.94 -12.39 27.33
N LYS A 264 -9.57 -12.67 26.08
CA LYS A 264 -9.18 -11.64 25.13
C LYS A 264 -10.41 -10.82 24.74
N HIS A 265 -10.27 -9.51 24.83
CA HIS A 265 -11.33 -8.55 24.51
C HIS A 265 -10.75 -7.32 23.83
N TRP A 266 -11.62 -6.57 23.16
CA TRP A 266 -11.27 -5.41 22.35
C TRP A 266 -12.25 -4.27 22.58
N LYS A 267 -11.73 -3.05 22.71
CA LYS A 267 -12.55 -1.85 22.83
C LYS A 267 -13.19 -1.49 21.49
N PRO A 268 -14.27 -0.69 21.48
CA PRO A 268 -14.90 -0.15 20.28
C PRO A 268 -13.93 0.26 19.16
N ILE A 269 -12.87 0.98 19.52
CA ILE A 269 -11.89 1.50 18.56
C ILE A 269 -10.90 0.43 18.07
N ASP A 270 -10.56 -0.53 18.92
CA ASP A 270 -9.76 -1.70 18.55
C ASP A 270 -10.50 -2.58 17.54
N VAL A 271 -11.82 -2.71 17.67
CA VAL A 271 -12.65 -3.47 16.72
C VAL A 271 -12.53 -2.89 15.30
N MET A 272 -12.53 -1.55 15.18
CA MET A 272 -12.32 -0.90 13.88
C MET A 272 -10.93 -1.22 13.31
N ILE A 273 -9.89 -1.22 14.13
CA ILE A 273 -8.53 -1.62 13.71
C ILE A 273 -8.48 -3.09 13.30
N LEU A 274 -9.15 -3.99 14.02
CA LEU A 274 -9.22 -5.40 13.65
C LEU A 274 -9.88 -5.58 12.28
N HIS A 275 -10.99 -4.88 12.03
CA HIS A 275 -11.69 -4.95 10.75
C HIS A 275 -10.87 -4.32 9.61
N LEU A 276 -10.19 -3.19 9.84
CA LEU A 276 -9.24 -2.63 8.88
C LEU A 276 -8.10 -3.60 8.58
N SER A 277 -7.54 -4.24 9.61
CA SER A 277 -6.48 -5.23 9.46
C SER A 277 -6.93 -6.43 8.63
N TYR A 278 -8.15 -6.92 8.88
CA TYR A 278 -8.77 -7.99 8.10
C TYR A 278 -8.99 -7.57 6.64
N PHE A 279 -9.55 -6.38 6.41
CA PHE A 279 -9.73 -5.80 5.07
C PHE A 279 -8.42 -5.72 4.28
N TYR A 280 -7.34 -5.21 4.90
CA TYR A 280 -6.04 -5.13 4.23
C TYR A 280 -5.48 -6.50 3.86
N ARG A 281 -5.64 -7.51 4.72
CA ARG A 281 -5.23 -8.89 4.40
C ARG A 281 -6.04 -9.46 3.25
N GLN A 282 -7.36 -9.34 3.31
CA GLN A 282 -8.27 -9.90 2.30
C GLN A 282 -8.04 -9.29 0.90
N HIS A 283 -7.71 -8.00 0.84
CA HIS A 283 -7.48 -7.28 -0.41
C HIS A 283 -5.98 -7.00 -0.69
N ALA A 284 -5.06 -7.78 -0.11
CA ALA A 284 -3.62 -7.52 -0.21
C ALA A 284 -3.10 -7.43 -1.66
N SER A 285 -3.68 -8.22 -2.57
CA SER A 285 -3.32 -8.23 -3.99
C SER A 285 -3.65 -6.94 -4.74
N GLU A 286 -4.60 -6.14 -4.24
CA GLU A 286 -4.98 -4.84 -4.82
C GLU A 286 -3.95 -3.75 -4.52
N PHE A 287 -3.15 -3.92 -3.47
CA PHE A 287 -2.12 -2.97 -3.04
C PHE A 287 -0.72 -3.32 -3.56
N ILE A 288 -0.60 -4.33 -4.42
CA ILE A 288 0.67 -4.71 -5.08
C ILE A 288 0.53 -4.44 -6.58
N GLY A 289 1.02 -3.31 -7.05
CA GLY A 289 1.11 -2.97 -8.46
C GLY A 289 2.55 -3.02 -8.98
N ILE A 290 2.70 -2.69 -10.26
CA ILE A 290 4.01 -2.63 -10.95
C ILE A 290 4.95 -1.65 -10.24
N GLN A 291 4.41 -0.52 -9.75
CA GLN A 291 5.19 0.53 -9.10
C GLN A 291 5.70 0.08 -7.72
N GLU A 292 4.86 -0.60 -6.94
CA GLU A 292 5.25 -1.15 -5.63
C GLU A 292 6.33 -2.21 -5.79
N VAL A 293 6.16 -3.12 -6.77
CA VAL A 293 7.16 -4.17 -7.06
C VAL A 293 8.47 -3.57 -7.55
N ARG A 294 8.43 -2.53 -8.40
CA ARG A 294 9.63 -1.79 -8.79
C ARG A 294 10.35 -1.21 -7.57
N GLY A 295 9.62 -0.54 -6.68
CA GLY A 295 10.20 0.01 -5.46
C GLY A 295 10.77 -1.06 -4.51
N ILE A 296 10.19 -2.26 -4.51
CA ILE A 296 10.75 -3.43 -3.79
C ILE A 296 12.08 -3.86 -4.44
N LEU A 297 12.13 -4.01 -5.77
CA LEU A 297 13.35 -4.42 -6.47
C LEU A 297 14.48 -3.40 -6.28
N GLU A 298 14.20 -2.10 -6.43
CA GLU A 298 15.17 -1.02 -6.20
C GLU A 298 15.71 -1.02 -4.76
N PHE A 299 14.88 -1.41 -3.78
CA PHE A 299 15.33 -1.56 -2.40
C PHE A 299 16.27 -2.76 -2.22
N VAL A 300 15.92 -3.92 -2.81
CA VAL A 300 16.72 -5.15 -2.72
C VAL A 300 18.03 -5.03 -3.50
N GLU A 301 18.02 -4.33 -4.63
CA GLU A 301 19.19 -4.10 -5.50
C GLU A 301 20.35 -3.43 -4.75
N LYS A 302 20.05 -2.62 -3.72
CA LYS A 302 21.08 -2.01 -2.86
C LYS A 302 21.94 -3.04 -2.13
N SER A 303 21.40 -4.23 -1.86
CA SER A 303 22.08 -5.31 -1.12
C SER A 303 22.43 -6.51 -2.00
N TYR A 304 21.60 -6.84 -2.99
CA TYR A 304 21.73 -8.02 -3.85
C TYR A 304 21.63 -7.65 -5.35
N PRO A 305 22.52 -6.80 -5.88
CA PRO A 305 22.39 -6.28 -7.24
C PRO A 305 22.47 -7.37 -8.32
N ASP A 306 23.34 -8.36 -8.16
CA ASP A 306 23.53 -9.41 -9.18
C ASP A 306 22.36 -10.40 -9.21
N LEU A 307 21.73 -10.67 -8.06
CA LEU A 307 20.51 -11.47 -7.99
C LEU A 307 19.36 -10.77 -8.74
N ILE A 308 19.19 -9.46 -8.53
CA ILE A 308 18.15 -8.68 -9.20
C ILE A 308 18.38 -8.64 -10.71
N LYS A 309 19.62 -8.45 -11.17
CA LYS A 309 19.97 -8.51 -12.60
C LYS A 309 19.61 -9.86 -13.21
N GLU A 310 19.93 -10.96 -12.53
CA GLU A 310 19.63 -12.30 -13.05
C GLU A 310 18.12 -12.58 -13.09
N VAL A 311 17.38 -12.21 -12.05
CA VAL A 311 15.92 -12.41 -12.02
C VAL A 311 15.23 -11.55 -13.07
N THR A 312 15.59 -10.27 -13.20
CA THR A 312 14.95 -9.36 -14.17
C THR A 312 15.29 -9.71 -15.63
N ARG A 313 16.43 -10.37 -15.87
CA ARG A 313 16.77 -10.98 -17.17
C ARG A 313 15.83 -12.14 -17.53
N LEU A 314 15.45 -12.96 -16.55
CA LEU A 314 14.62 -14.15 -16.74
C LEU A 314 13.11 -13.84 -16.70
N VAL A 315 12.69 -12.90 -15.85
CA VAL A 315 11.29 -12.64 -15.49
C VAL A 315 10.99 -11.15 -15.66
N PRO A 316 10.13 -10.77 -16.63
CA PRO A 316 9.68 -9.39 -16.78
C PRO A 316 8.95 -8.87 -15.55
N LEU A 317 9.06 -7.57 -15.28
CA LEU A 317 8.45 -6.92 -14.11
C LEU A 317 6.94 -7.19 -13.96
N GLN A 318 6.22 -7.24 -15.09
CA GLN A 318 4.78 -7.56 -15.08
C GLN A 318 4.52 -8.97 -14.54
N LYS A 319 5.31 -9.96 -14.99
CA LYS A 319 5.19 -11.35 -14.55
C LYS A 319 5.55 -11.49 -13.08
N LEU A 320 6.61 -10.83 -12.64
CA LEU A 320 6.99 -10.79 -11.22
C LEU A 320 5.88 -10.18 -10.35
N THR A 321 5.24 -9.12 -10.83
CA THR A 321 4.10 -8.49 -10.14
C THR A 321 2.94 -9.46 -10.00
N GLU A 322 2.62 -10.21 -11.05
CA GLU A 322 1.57 -11.23 -11.00
C GLU A 322 1.91 -12.35 -10.00
N ILE A 323 3.17 -12.80 -9.94
CA ILE A 323 3.63 -13.80 -8.95
C ILE A 323 3.43 -13.28 -7.52
N PHE A 324 3.87 -12.05 -7.23
CA PHE A 324 3.69 -11.46 -5.89
C PHE A 324 2.21 -11.31 -5.54
N LYS A 325 1.36 -10.88 -6.49
CA LYS A 325 -0.09 -10.82 -6.30
C LYS A 325 -0.67 -12.19 -5.93
N ARG A 326 -0.28 -13.26 -6.64
CA ARG A 326 -0.77 -14.62 -6.37
C ARG A 326 -0.33 -15.13 -4.99
N LEU A 327 0.91 -14.86 -4.59
CA LEU A 327 1.40 -15.21 -3.26
C LEU A 327 0.57 -14.52 -2.16
N VAL A 328 0.42 -13.19 -2.23
CA VAL A 328 -0.29 -12.44 -1.19
C VAL A 328 -1.80 -12.68 -1.19
N GLN A 329 -2.39 -13.02 -2.34
CA GLN A 329 -3.80 -13.41 -2.44
C GLN A 329 -4.09 -14.65 -1.59
N GLU A 330 -3.15 -15.59 -1.53
CA GLU A 330 -3.21 -16.78 -0.69
C GLU A 330 -2.56 -16.58 0.69
N GLN A 331 -2.40 -15.31 1.10
CA GLN A 331 -1.80 -14.89 2.37
C GLN A 331 -0.35 -15.37 2.55
N ILE A 332 0.39 -15.68 1.49
CA ILE A 332 1.82 -16.02 1.59
C ILE A 332 2.64 -14.74 1.63
N SER A 333 3.45 -14.59 2.68
CA SER A 333 4.31 -13.42 2.84
C SER A 333 5.34 -13.32 1.73
N ILE A 334 5.50 -12.11 1.21
CA ILE A 334 6.57 -11.74 0.27
C ILE A 334 7.72 -11.01 0.98
N LYS A 335 7.79 -11.08 2.31
CA LYS A 335 8.83 -10.41 3.10
C LYS A 335 10.22 -11.01 2.87
N ASP A 336 10.30 -12.33 2.75
CA ASP A 336 11.54 -13.04 2.44
C ASP A 336 11.85 -12.97 0.93
N LEU A 337 12.16 -11.76 0.49
CA LEU A 337 12.44 -11.46 -0.92
C LEU A 337 13.66 -12.21 -1.44
N ARG A 338 14.63 -12.51 -0.56
CA ARG A 338 15.84 -13.23 -0.95
C ARG A 338 15.49 -14.65 -1.40
N THR A 339 14.80 -15.43 -0.57
CA THR A 339 14.41 -16.80 -0.90
C THR A 339 13.52 -16.84 -2.16
N ILE A 340 12.59 -15.87 -2.29
CA ILE A 340 11.71 -15.79 -3.46
C ILE A 340 12.49 -15.52 -4.74
N LEU A 341 13.41 -14.54 -4.72
CA LEU A 341 14.19 -14.17 -5.90
C LEU A 341 15.24 -15.24 -6.25
N GLU A 342 15.85 -15.89 -5.26
CA GLU A 342 16.74 -17.04 -5.49
C GLU A 342 15.98 -18.18 -6.16
N ALA A 343 14.80 -18.55 -5.64
CA ALA A 343 13.94 -19.57 -6.26
C ALA A 343 13.55 -19.19 -7.71
N LEU A 344 13.22 -17.92 -7.96
CA LEU A 344 12.94 -17.45 -9.31
C LEU A 344 14.15 -17.58 -10.24
N SER A 345 15.36 -17.27 -9.77
CA SER A 345 16.58 -17.39 -10.59
C SER A 345 16.90 -18.83 -10.99
N GLU A 346 16.47 -19.82 -10.19
CA GLU A 346 16.61 -21.24 -10.48
C GLU A 346 15.49 -21.72 -11.43
N TRP A 347 14.24 -21.59 -11.01
CA TRP A 347 13.10 -22.19 -11.71
C TRP A 347 12.71 -21.46 -13.01
N ALA A 348 12.94 -20.14 -13.11
CA ALA A 348 12.59 -19.38 -14.31
C ALA A 348 13.52 -19.65 -15.52
N GLN A 349 14.58 -20.43 -15.33
CA GLN A 349 15.43 -20.89 -16.44
C GLN A 349 14.70 -21.90 -17.32
N THR A 350 13.96 -22.81 -16.70
CA THR A 350 13.25 -23.91 -17.38
C THR A 350 11.75 -23.63 -17.51
N GLU A 351 11.13 -23.02 -16.50
CA GLU A 351 9.69 -22.76 -16.47
C GLU A 351 9.38 -21.31 -16.85
N LYS A 352 8.33 -21.11 -17.66
CA LYS A 352 7.88 -19.79 -18.13
C LYS A 352 6.47 -19.46 -17.68
N ASP A 353 5.67 -20.45 -17.30
CA ASP A 353 4.32 -20.24 -16.79
C ASP A 353 4.34 -19.56 -15.42
N THR A 354 3.65 -18.42 -15.32
CA THR A 354 3.61 -17.61 -14.10
C THR A 354 2.99 -18.38 -12.93
N VAL A 355 1.99 -19.20 -13.23
CA VAL A 355 1.22 -19.91 -12.21
C VAL A 355 2.06 -21.03 -11.61
N LEU A 356 2.72 -21.83 -12.44
CA LEU A 356 3.59 -22.90 -12.00
C LEU A 356 4.86 -22.37 -11.30
N LEU A 357 5.44 -21.27 -11.77
CA LEU A 357 6.51 -20.57 -11.03
C LEU A 357 6.07 -20.18 -9.61
N THR A 358 4.82 -19.76 -9.44
CA THR A 358 4.27 -19.43 -8.12
C THR A 358 4.27 -20.66 -7.20
N GLU A 359 3.91 -21.85 -7.71
CA GLU A 359 3.93 -23.10 -6.93
C GLU A 359 5.36 -23.49 -6.50
N TYR A 360 6.36 -23.34 -7.38
CA TYR A 360 7.75 -23.58 -7.03
C TYR A 360 8.25 -22.62 -5.94
N ILE A 361 7.90 -21.33 -6.04
CA ILE A 361 8.26 -20.34 -5.01
C ILE A 361 7.62 -20.67 -3.67
N ARG A 362 6.35 -21.07 -3.67
CA ARG A 362 5.66 -21.50 -2.44
C ARG A 362 6.35 -22.70 -1.80
N SER A 363 6.81 -23.66 -2.61
CA SER A 363 7.58 -24.82 -2.15
C SER A 363 8.95 -24.42 -1.57
N SER A 364 9.61 -23.41 -2.15
CA SER A 364 10.84 -22.82 -1.59
C SER A 364 10.61 -22.10 -0.25
N LEU A 365 9.41 -21.57 -0.03
CA LEU A 365 8.98 -20.94 1.23
C LEU A 365 8.49 -21.93 2.30
N LYS A 366 8.75 -23.24 2.15
CA LYS A 366 8.23 -24.29 3.05
C LYS A 366 8.42 -24.02 4.53
N ARG A 367 9.55 -23.45 4.96
CA ARG A 367 9.80 -23.09 6.38
C ARG A 367 8.81 -22.04 6.88
N TYR A 368 8.57 -20.99 6.09
CA TYR A 368 7.60 -19.95 6.42
C TYR A 368 6.17 -20.49 6.43
N VAL A 369 5.78 -21.21 5.37
CA VAL A 369 4.43 -21.79 5.24
C VAL A 369 4.14 -22.72 6.42
N SER A 370 5.09 -23.62 6.70
CA SER A 370 5.03 -24.53 7.84
C SER A 370 4.88 -23.80 9.17
N TYR A 371 5.72 -22.80 9.46
CA TYR A 371 5.64 -22.04 10.70
C TYR A 371 4.30 -21.30 10.84
N LYS A 372 3.84 -20.67 9.76
CA LYS A 372 2.59 -19.90 9.74
C LYS A 372 1.40 -20.76 10.14
N TYR A 373 1.24 -21.91 9.48
CA TYR A 373 0.06 -22.75 9.68
C TYR A 373 0.20 -23.70 10.87
N SER A 374 1.42 -24.02 11.31
CA SER A 374 1.67 -24.73 12.59
C SER A 374 1.62 -23.83 13.82
N GLN A 375 1.65 -22.51 13.65
CA GLN A 375 1.84 -21.54 14.75
C GLN A 375 3.07 -21.88 15.62
N GLY A 376 4.12 -22.41 15.00
CA GLY A 376 5.36 -22.83 15.69
C GLY A 376 5.28 -24.18 16.39
N GLN A 377 4.17 -24.90 16.30
CA GLN A 377 4.04 -26.27 16.82
C GLN A 377 4.76 -27.28 15.91
N SER A 378 5.10 -28.45 16.46
CA SER A 378 5.66 -29.58 15.68
C SER A 378 4.60 -30.37 14.91
N ILE A 379 3.33 -30.01 15.05
CA ILE A 379 2.18 -30.69 14.46
C ILE A 379 1.41 -29.72 13.57
N LEU A 380 0.99 -30.20 12.41
CA LEU A 380 0.09 -29.49 11.50
C LEU A 380 -1.21 -30.26 11.38
N SER A 381 -2.30 -29.64 11.84
CA SER A 381 -3.65 -30.18 11.73
C SER A 381 -4.20 -29.98 10.32
N VAL A 382 -4.53 -31.06 9.61
CA VAL A 382 -4.93 -31.01 8.21
C VAL A 382 -6.22 -31.78 7.94
N TYR A 383 -7.00 -31.28 6.98
CA TYR A 383 -7.92 -32.12 6.22
C TYR A 383 -7.21 -32.60 4.95
N THR A 384 -7.58 -33.77 4.44
CA THR A 384 -7.08 -34.29 3.16
C THR A 384 -8.23 -34.54 2.20
N LEU A 385 -7.94 -34.55 0.90
CA LEU A 385 -8.88 -35.06 -0.10
C LEU A 385 -8.72 -36.58 -0.25
N ASP A 386 -9.80 -37.25 -0.61
CA ASP A 386 -9.71 -38.62 -1.09
C ASP A 386 -9.02 -38.65 -2.47
N PRO A 387 -8.17 -39.66 -2.77
CA PRO A 387 -7.50 -39.77 -4.07
C PRO A 387 -8.46 -39.71 -5.26
N GLU A 388 -9.69 -40.23 -5.13
CA GLU A 388 -10.69 -40.14 -6.21
C GLU A 388 -11.04 -38.67 -6.53
N ILE A 389 -11.12 -37.80 -5.51
CA ILE A 389 -11.38 -36.37 -5.71
C ILE A 389 -10.19 -35.69 -6.38
N GLU A 390 -8.96 -36.01 -5.94
CA GLU A 390 -7.76 -35.47 -6.58
C GLU A 390 -7.67 -35.89 -8.06
N ASP A 391 -7.99 -37.15 -8.37
CA ASP A 391 -7.99 -37.68 -9.74
C ASP A 391 -9.06 -37.03 -10.62
N MET A 392 -10.27 -36.79 -10.09
CA MET A 392 -11.31 -36.03 -10.79
C MET A 392 -10.86 -34.61 -11.10
N VAL A 393 -10.30 -33.90 -10.09
CA VAL A 393 -9.77 -32.55 -10.30
C VAL A 393 -8.67 -32.58 -11.35
N ARG A 394 -7.75 -33.53 -11.28
CA ARG A 394 -6.64 -33.69 -12.23
C ARG A 394 -7.14 -33.93 -13.65
N GLY A 395 -8.09 -34.85 -13.83
CA GLY A 395 -8.69 -35.17 -15.12
C GLY A 395 -9.48 -34.02 -15.74
N ALA A 396 -9.98 -33.10 -14.92
CA ALA A 396 -10.71 -31.91 -15.35
C ALA A 396 -9.81 -30.71 -15.70
N ILE A 397 -8.50 -30.79 -15.51
CA ILE A 397 -7.58 -29.72 -15.89
C ILE A 397 -7.41 -29.72 -17.41
N LYS A 398 -7.85 -28.64 -18.07
CA LYS A 398 -7.65 -28.42 -19.50
C LYS A 398 -6.53 -27.42 -19.72
N GLN A 399 -5.57 -27.81 -20.56
CA GLN A 399 -4.49 -26.92 -20.99
C GLN A 399 -4.89 -26.19 -22.27
N THR A 400 -4.67 -24.88 -22.29
CA THR A 400 -4.88 -24.02 -23.47
C THR A 400 -3.66 -23.13 -23.69
N SER A 401 -3.60 -22.47 -24.85
CA SER A 401 -2.59 -21.44 -25.13
C SER A 401 -2.64 -20.26 -24.16
N ALA A 402 -3.78 -20.01 -23.53
CA ALA A 402 -3.96 -18.96 -22.52
C ALA A 402 -3.66 -19.43 -21.09
N GLY A 403 -3.36 -20.70 -20.87
CA GLY A 403 -3.08 -21.30 -19.57
C GLY A 403 -3.93 -22.53 -19.26
N SER A 404 -3.78 -23.04 -18.04
CA SER A 404 -4.54 -24.20 -17.54
C SER A 404 -5.74 -23.74 -16.71
N TYR A 405 -6.92 -24.32 -16.94
CA TYR A 405 -8.13 -24.05 -16.15
C TYR A 405 -8.84 -25.34 -15.76
N LEU A 406 -9.68 -25.27 -14.73
CA LEU A 406 -10.46 -26.39 -14.23
C LEU A 406 -11.82 -26.44 -14.97
N ALA A 407 -12.10 -27.56 -15.63
CA ALA A 407 -13.32 -27.79 -16.40
C ALA A 407 -14.16 -28.90 -15.76
N LEU A 408 -14.57 -28.69 -14.51
CA LEU A 408 -15.53 -29.56 -13.81
C LEU A 408 -16.96 -29.14 -14.13
N ASP A 409 -17.86 -30.12 -14.21
CA ASP A 409 -19.29 -29.86 -14.28
C ASP A 409 -19.80 -29.29 -12.94
N PRO A 410 -20.88 -28.47 -12.95
CA PRO A 410 -21.40 -27.84 -11.74
C PRO A 410 -21.85 -28.83 -10.66
N ASP A 411 -22.36 -30.01 -11.06
CA ASP A 411 -22.87 -31.02 -10.12
C ASP A 411 -21.71 -31.62 -9.31
N THR A 412 -20.60 -31.97 -9.97
CA THR A 412 -19.36 -32.44 -9.32
C THR A 412 -18.81 -31.39 -8.35
N VAL A 413 -18.83 -30.09 -8.73
CA VAL A 413 -18.40 -29.01 -7.83
C VAL A 413 -19.27 -28.97 -6.57
N GLN A 414 -20.59 -29.07 -6.71
CA GLN A 414 -21.52 -29.07 -5.58
C GLN A 414 -21.35 -30.32 -4.69
N LEU A 415 -21.08 -31.48 -5.28
CA LEU A 415 -20.79 -32.71 -4.53
C LEU A 415 -19.55 -32.56 -3.65
N ILE A 416 -18.45 -32.04 -4.21
CA ILE A 416 -17.20 -31.80 -3.47
C ILE A 416 -17.44 -30.78 -2.35
N LEU A 417 -18.09 -29.65 -2.64
CA LEU A 417 -18.36 -28.61 -1.63
C LEU A 417 -19.27 -29.12 -0.51
N SER A 418 -20.28 -29.94 -0.84
CA SER A 418 -21.18 -30.54 0.14
C SER A 418 -20.45 -31.53 1.05
N ALA A 419 -19.57 -32.37 0.49
CA ALA A 419 -18.73 -33.28 1.27
C ALA A 419 -17.79 -32.50 2.21
N MET A 420 -17.20 -31.41 1.73
CA MET A 420 -16.37 -30.53 2.55
C MET A 420 -17.17 -29.87 3.69
N ARG A 421 -18.38 -29.38 3.42
CA ARG A 421 -19.24 -28.75 4.43
C ARG A 421 -19.61 -29.69 5.58
N ASN A 422 -19.82 -30.97 5.28
CA ASN A 422 -20.15 -31.98 6.28
C ASN A 422 -18.95 -32.38 7.15
N LEU A 423 -17.73 -32.24 6.63
CA LEU A 423 -16.50 -32.63 7.33
C LEU A 423 -15.87 -31.47 8.11
N ILE A 424 -15.82 -30.28 7.51
CA ILE A 424 -15.08 -29.14 8.05
C ILE A 424 -15.82 -28.59 9.25
N THR A 425 -15.25 -28.81 10.43
CA THR A 425 -15.72 -28.18 11.66
C THR A 425 -15.13 -26.77 11.82
N PRO A 426 -15.90 -25.80 12.34
CA PRO A 426 -15.38 -24.49 12.70
C PRO A 426 -14.18 -24.60 13.65
N THR A 427 -13.13 -23.83 13.38
CA THR A 427 -11.95 -23.77 14.25
C THR A 427 -12.36 -23.22 15.62
N PRO A 428 -12.02 -23.91 16.72
CA PRO A 428 -12.22 -23.37 18.06
C PRO A 428 -11.44 -22.07 18.26
N VAL A 429 -11.92 -21.23 19.17
CA VAL A 429 -11.26 -19.98 19.55
C VAL A 429 -9.88 -20.28 20.11
N GLY A 430 -8.83 -19.66 19.56
CA GLY A 430 -7.44 -19.93 19.93
C GLY A 430 -6.88 -21.27 19.40
N GLY A 431 -7.69 -22.04 18.67
CA GLY A 431 -7.25 -23.24 17.99
C GLY A 431 -6.43 -22.94 16.73
N GLN A 432 -5.57 -23.88 16.35
CA GLN A 432 -4.85 -23.86 15.08
C GLN A 432 -5.87 -23.99 13.94
N PRO A 433 -6.00 -23.00 13.03
CA PRO A 433 -6.89 -23.13 11.88
C PRO A 433 -6.42 -24.28 11.00
N PRO A 434 -7.30 -25.25 10.67
CA PRO A 434 -6.92 -26.39 9.86
C PRO A 434 -6.66 -25.95 8.42
N VAL A 435 -5.77 -26.68 7.75
CA VAL A 435 -5.46 -26.47 6.33
C VAL A 435 -5.92 -27.69 5.53
N LEU A 436 -6.24 -27.48 4.26
CA LEU A 436 -6.48 -28.57 3.33
C LEU A 436 -5.16 -28.96 2.67
N LEU A 437 -4.73 -30.20 2.84
CA LEU A 437 -3.48 -30.73 2.29
C LEU A 437 -3.76 -31.61 1.07
N VAL A 438 -3.13 -31.29 -0.05
CA VAL A 438 -3.34 -31.94 -1.36
C VAL A 438 -2.04 -32.11 -2.14
N GLN A 439 -2.07 -32.79 -3.28
CA GLN A 439 -0.93 -32.83 -4.20
C GLN A 439 -0.65 -31.48 -4.87
N MET A 440 0.61 -31.21 -5.21
CA MET A 440 1.07 -29.93 -5.76
C MET A 440 0.39 -29.57 -7.08
N ASP A 441 0.16 -30.56 -7.95
CA ASP A 441 -0.41 -30.40 -9.28
C ASP A 441 -1.87 -29.91 -9.27
N VAL A 442 -2.64 -30.31 -8.25
CA VAL A 442 -4.05 -29.95 -8.08
C VAL A 442 -4.28 -28.77 -7.12
N ARG A 443 -3.29 -28.41 -6.29
CA ARG A 443 -3.41 -27.44 -5.18
C ARG A 443 -4.12 -26.13 -5.54
N ARG A 444 -3.65 -25.44 -6.59
CA ARG A 444 -4.24 -24.16 -7.01
C ARG A 444 -5.68 -24.28 -7.50
N PHE A 445 -6.01 -25.40 -8.14
CA PHE A 445 -7.35 -25.64 -8.68
C PHE A 445 -8.32 -25.91 -7.53
N VAL A 446 -7.89 -26.69 -6.54
CA VAL A 446 -8.63 -26.90 -5.30
C VAL A 446 -8.81 -25.58 -4.56
N ARG A 447 -7.74 -24.77 -4.39
CA ARG A 447 -7.85 -23.44 -3.74
C ARG A 447 -8.87 -22.55 -4.42
N LYS A 448 -8.89 -22.52 -5.75
CA LYS A 448 -9.82 -21.74 -6.56
C LYS A 448 -11.26 -22.27 -6.49
N LEU A 449 -11.42 -23.60 -6.45
CA LEU A 449 -12.72 -24.26 -6.33
C LEU A 449 -13.42 -23.90 -5.01
N ILE A 450 -12.67 -23.88 -3.90
CA ILE A 450 -13.25 -23.71 -2.57
C ILE A 450 -13.35 -22.25 -2.11
N GLU A 451 -12.72 -21.30 -2.81
CA GLU A 451 -12.55 -19.93 -2.33
C GLU A 451 -13.86 -19.17 -2.08
N GLY A 452 -14.91 -19.51 -2.83
CA GLY A 452 -16.22 -18.86 -2.72
C GLY A 452 -16.97 -19.24 -1.44
N GLU A 453 -16.78 -20.46 -0.94
CA GLU A 453 -17.49 -20.97 0.24
C GLU A 453 -16.59 -21.02 1.48
N PHE A 454 -15.31 -21.34 1.31
CA PHE A 454 -14.31 -21.44 2.37
C PHE A 454 -13.13 -20.47 2.13
N PRO A 455 -13.35 -19.14 2.14
CA PRO A 455 -12.31 -18.15 1.81
C PRO A 455 -11.12 -18.16 2.80
N GLU A 456 -11.37 -18.51 4.06
CA GLU A 456 -10.37 -18.58 5.13
C GLU A 456 -9.59 -19.92 5.14
N MET A 457 -10.03 -20.93 4.38
CA MET A 457 -9.35 -22.22 4.32
C MET A 457 -8.13 -22.13 3.41
N ALA A 458 -6.94 -22.27 4.01
CA ALA A 458 -5.71 -22.40 3.25
C ALA A 458 -5.59 -23.79 2.63
N VAL A 459 -5.19 -23.84 1.36
CA VAL A 459 -4.88 -25.09 0.64
C VAL A 459 -3.38 -25.16 0.42
N LEU A 460 -2.75 -26.16 1.01
CA LEU A 460 -1.32 -26.39 0.97
C LEU A 460 -1.00 -27.67 0.18
N SER A 461 0.18 -27.70 -0.42
CA SER A 461 0.71 -28.93 -0.98
C SER A 461 1.70 -29.61 -0.03
N TYR A 462 1.88 -30.93 -0.19
CA TYR A 462 2.91 -31.67 0.55
C TYR A 462 4.32 -31.09 0.38
N GLN A 463 4.62 -30.46 -0.76
CA GLN A 463 5.95 -29.88 -1.03
C GLN A 463 6.21 -28.56 -0.29
N GLU A 464 5.16 -27.93 0.24
CA GLU A 464 5.24 -26.70 1.02
C GLU A 464 5.46 -26.94 2.51
N ILE A 465 5.47 -28.20 2.94
CA ILE A 465 5.62 -28.57 4.34
C ILE A 465 7.05 -29.06 4.59
N VAL A 466 7.66 -28.60 5.68
CA VAL A 466 8.97 -29.11 6.09
C VAL A 466 8.85 -30.55 6.56
N PRO A 467 9.78 -31.46 6.19
CA PRO A 467 9.68 -32.88 6.54
C PRO A 467 9.61 -33.18 8.04
N GLU A 468 10.08 -32.27 8.88
CA GLU A 468 10.13 -32.42 10.34
C GLU A 468 8.76 -32.22 11.02
N ILE A 469 7.80 -31.60 10.34
CA ILE A 469 6.45 -31.40 10.89
C ILE A 469 5.64 -32.70 10.78
N LYS A 470 5.01 -33.08 11.89
CA LYS A 470 4.08 -34.22 11.91
C LYS A 470 2.71 -33.77 11.41
N ILE A 471 2.20 -34.47 10.40
CA ILE A 471 0.87 -34.24 9.85
C ILE A 471 -0.16 -34.96 10.72
N GLN A 472 -1.12 -34.23 11.28
CA GLN A 472 -2.24 -34.78 12.03
C GLN A 472 -3.52 -34.65 11.19
N PRO A 473 -4.03 -35.75 10.61
CA PRO A 473 -5.27 -35.73 9.85
C PRO A 473 -6.47 -35.57 10.80
N LEU A 474 -7.28 -34.54 10.57
CA LEU A 474 -8.56 -34.32 11.27
C LEU A 474 -9.70 -35.07 10.59
N GLY A 475 -9.56 -35.34 9.29
CA GLY A 475 -10.55 -36.02 8.48
C GLY A 475 -10.18 -36.02 7.00
N ARG A 476 -10.86 -36.85 6.24
CA ARG A 476 -10.69 -36.96 4.78
C ARG A 476 -12.02 -36.64 4.10
N VAL A 477 -12.00 -35.75 3.12
CA VAL A 477 -13.16 -35.41 2.30
C VAL A 477 -13.44 -36.56 1.35
N GLN A 478 -14.64 -37.13 1.40
CA GLN A 478 -15.06 -38.26 0.58
C GLN A 478 -16.41 -37.96 -0.06
N LEU A 479 -16.61 -38.41 -1.30
CA LEU A 479 -17.91 -38.40 -1.92
C LEU A 479 -18.71 -39.60 -1.41
N THR A 480 -19.85 -39.34 -0.79
CA THR A 480 -20.80 -40.37 -0.32
C THR A 480 -22.01 -40.46 -1.21
#